data_AF-A0A7C2NUP0-F1
#
_entry.id   AF-A0A7C2NUP0-F1
#
_cell.length_a   1.000
_cell.length_b   1.000
_cell.length_c   1.000
_cell.angle_alpha   90.00
_cell.angle_beta   90.00
_cell.angle_gamma   90.00
#
_symmetry.space_group_name_H-M   'P 1'
#
loop_
_entity.id
_entity.type
_entity.pdbx_description
1 polymer ?
#
loop_
_entity_poly.entity_id
_entity_poly.type
_entity_poly.pdbx_seq_one_letter_code
_entity_poly.pdbx_strand_id
1 'polypeptide(L)'
;MSTRKERLTVTVDPDLIEAGNDAVAEGRAESLSAWVNAALAERVARERRLAALAQPVAAYEERFGTISAQELADQARADRESAVVLRGARDGRAKSKTRRRAAR
;
A
#
# COMPACT_ATOMS: atom_id res chain seq x y z
N MET A 1 -19.82 -6.02 -24.18
CA MET A 1 -20.01 -5.05 -23.07
C MET A 1 -19.85 -3.66 -23.64
N SER A 2 -20.80 -2.75 -23.40
CA SER A 2 -20.79 -1.41 -24.00
C SER A 2 -19.55 -0.66 -23.53
N THR A 3 -18.69 -0.25 -24.47
CA THR A 3 -17.48 0.55 -24.20
C THR A 3 -17.80 2.03 -23.97
N ARG A 4 -19.10 2.37 -23.88
CA ARG A 4 -19.57 3.74 -23.76
C ARG A 4 -19.63 4.15 -22.30
N LYS A 5 -18.95 5.24 -21.96
CA LYS A 5 -19.06 5.88 -20.64
C LYS A 5 -20.48 6.46 -20.49
N GLU A 6 -21.08 6.26 -19.31
CA GLU A 6 -22.39 6.82 -18.96
C GLU A 6 -22.21 8.17 -18.26
N ARG A 7 -23.18 9.08 -18.42
CA ARG A 7 -23.15 10.41 -17.79
C ARG A 7 -23.74 10.32 -16.39
N LEU A 8 -22.98 10.79 -15.41
CA LEU A 8 -23.38 10.90 -14.00
C LEU A 8 -23.32 12.36 -13.57
N THR A 9 -24.40 12.88 -12.97
CA THR A 9 -24.44 14.19 -12.31
C THR A 9 -24.34 13.98 -10.81
N VAL A 10 -23.36 14.60 -10.16
CA VAL A 10 -23.09 14.46 -8.73
C VAL A 10 -22.71 15.81 -8.13
N THR A 11 -23.11 16.04 -6.89
CA THR A 11 -22.62 17.14 -6.07
C THR A 11 -21.30 16.70 -5.43
N VAL A 12 -20.28 17.55 -5.54
CA VAL A 12 -18.94 17.30 -5.01
C VAL A 12 -18.50 18.50 -4.19
N ASP A 13 -17.72 18.24 -3.14
CA ASP A 13 -17.15 19.28 -2.30
C ASP A 13 -16.26 20.23 -3.12
N PRO A 14 -16.26 21.54 -2.81
CA PRO A 14 -15.50 22.53 -3.58
C PRO A 14 -14.01 22.21 -3.64
N ASP A 15 -13.43 21.74 -2.54
CA ASP A 15 -12.01 21.38 -2.44
C ASP A 15 -11.63 20.24 -3.40
N LEU A 16 -12.56 19.32 -3.68
CA LEU A 16 -12.33 18.22 -4.64
C LEU A 16 -12.37 18.73 -6.08
N ILE A 17 -13.19 19.75 -6.36
CA ILE A 17 -13.24 20.39 -7.68
C ILE A 17 -11.94 21.14 -7.93
N GLU A 18 -11.43 21.86 -6.94
CA GLU A 18 -10.13 22.56 -7.00
C GLU A 18 -8.99 21.57 -7.26
N ALA A 19 -8.86 20.51 -6.44
CA ALA A 19 -7.83 19.49 -6.61
C ALA A 19 -7.88 18.80 -7.99
N GLY A 20 -9.08 18.60 -8.53
CA GLY A 20 -9.28 18.05 -9.87
C GLY A 20 -8.86 19.02 -10.98
N ASN A 21 -9.16 20.31 -10.83
CA ASN A 21 -8.71 21.33 -11.77
C ASN A 21 -7.19 21.49 -11.76
N ASP A 22 -6.57 21.47 -10.58
CA ASP A 22 -5.11 21.50 -10.44
C ASP A 22 -4.45 20.30 -11.11
N ALA A 23 -5.04 19.10 -10.94
CA ALA A 23 -4.56 17.89 -11.60
C ALA A 23 -4.61 17.99 -13.13
N VAL A 24 -5.61 18.68 -13.69
CA VAL A 24 -5.70 18.93 -15.13
C VAL A 24 -4.69 20.00 -15.56
N ALA A 25 -4.56 21.08 -14.80
CA ALA A 25 -3.62 22.16 -15.08
C ALA A 25 -2.15 21.69 -15.07
N GLU A 26 -1.83 20.78 -14.16
CA GLU A 26 -0.51 20.14 -14.05
C GLU A 26 -0.29 19.02 -15.09
N GLY A 27 -1.30 18.70 -15.92
CA GLY A 27 -1.21 17.64 -16.93
C GLY A 27 -1.23 16.21 -16.37
N ARG A 28 -1.56 16.03 -15.09
CA ARG A 28 -1.74 14.70 -14.47
C ARG A 28 -3.01 14.01 -14.94
N ALA A 29 -3.99 14.75 -15.45
CA ALA A 29 -5.21 14.22 -16.04
C ALA A 29 -5.62 15.02 -17.29
N GLU A 30 -6.15 14.34 -18.31
CA GLU A 30 -6.59 14.98 -19.55
C GLU A 30 -7.89 15.81 -19.39
N SER A 31 -8.68 15.51 -18.36
CA SER A 31 -9.89 16.25 -18.00
C SER A 31 -10.35 15.90 -16.59
N LEU A 32 -11.26 16.71 -16.03
CA LEU A 32 -11.86 16.43 -14.73
C LEU A 32 -12.59 15.07 -14.73
N SER A 33 -13.29 14.74 -15.82
CA SER A 33 -13.95 13.43 -15.97
C SER A 33 -12.96 12.25 -15.97
N ALA A 34 -11.78 12.44 -16.58
CA ALA A 34 -10.72 11.43 -16.58
C ALA A 34 -10.13 11.25 -15.18
N TRP A 35 -9.93 12.35 -14.46
CA TRP A 35 -9.46 12.35 -13.07
C TRP A 35 -10.44 11.64 -12.13
N VAL A 36 -11.73 11.99 -12.20
CA VAL A 36 -12.80 11.33 -11.40
C VAL A 36 -12.87 9.84 -11.73
N ASN A 37 -12.84 9.49 -13.02
CA ASN A 37 -12.90 8.09 -13.43
C ASN A 37 -11.71 7.27 -12.91
N ALA A 38 -10.50 7.85 -12.92
CA ALA A 38 -9.31 7.20 -12.38
C ALA A 38 -9.43 6.97 -10.86
N ALA A 39 -9.87 7.98 -10.10
CA ALA A 39 -10.08 7.87 -8.67
C ALA A 39 -11.12 6.80 -8.31
N LEU A 40 -12.23 6.74 -9.04
CA LEU A 40 -13.26 5.70 -8.85
C LEU A 40 -12.73 4.31 -9.20
N ALA A 41 -11.97 4.18 -10.28
CA ALA A 41 -11.36 2.91 -10.65
C ALA A 41 -10.38 2.39 -9.58
N GLU A 42 -9.54 3.27 -9.03
CA GLU A 42 -8.63 2.94 -7.94
C GLU A 42 -9.41 2.51 -6.68
N ARG A 43 -10.50 3.21 -6.35
CA ARG A 43 -11.34 2.86 -5.21
C ARG A 43 -11.96 1.49 -5.36
N VAL A 44 -12.56 1.20 -6.52
CA VAL A 44 -13.17 -0.10 -6.82
C VAL A 44 -12.13 -1.21 -6.78
N ALA A 45 -10.94 -0.99 -7.33
CA ALA A 45 -9.86 -1.98 -7.27
C ALA A 45 -9.44 -2.29 -5.83
N ARG A 46 -9.33 -1.26 -4.98
CA ARG A 46 -9.01 -1.41 -3.55
C ARG A 46 -10.08 -2.20 -2.82
N GLU A 47 -11.34 -1.85 -3.01
CA GLU A 47 -12.47 -2.53 -2.36
C GLU A 47 -12.58 -4.00 -2.79
N ARG A 48 -12.42 -4.29 -4.09
CA ARG A 48 -12.36 -5.66 -4.60
C ARG A 48 -11.22 -6.45 -3.97
N ARG A 49 -10.04 -5.85 -3.85
CA ARG A 49 -8.89 -6.50 -3.22
C ARG A 49 -9.16 -6.80 -1.74
N LEU A 50 -9.73 -5.86 -1.01
CA LEU A 50 -10.08 -6.06 0.40
C LEU A 50 -11.14 -7.17 0.56
N ALA A 51 -12.18 -7.16 -0.27
CA ALA A 51 -13.21 -8.20 -0.26
C ALA A 51 -12.61 -9.59 -0.58
N ALA A 52 -11.69 -9.67 -1.54
CA ALA A 52 -11.00 -10.91 -1.88
C ALA A 52 -10.12 -11.44 -0.74
N LEU A 53 -9.54 -10.57 0.09
CA LEU A 53 -8.78 -10.97 1.27
C LEU A 53 -9.69 -11.34 2.45
N ALA A 54 -10.84 -10.70 2.59
CA ALA A 54 -11.80 -10.97 3.66
C ALA A 54 -12.54 -12.31 3.48
N GLN A 55 -12.81 -12.71 2.23
CA GLN A 55 -13.60 -13.90 1.95
C GLN A 55 -12.97 -15.22 2.47
N PRO A 56 -11.66 -15.48 2.30
CA PRO A 56 -11.02 -16.64 2.90
C PRO A 56 -11.03 -16.63 4.44
N VAL A 57 -10.86 -15.45 5.05
CA VAL A 57 -10.91 -15.31 6.52
C VAL A 57 -12.30 -15.67 7.02
N ALA A 58 -13.36 -15.14 6.41
CA ALA A 58 -14.73 -15.47 6.77
C ALA A 58 -15.03 -16.96 6.61
N ALA A 59 -14.57 -17.59 5.53
CA ALA A 59 -14.76 -19.03 5.30
C ALA A 59 -14.02 -19.90 6.34
N TYR A 60 -12.86 -19.45 6.81
CA TYR A 60 -12.15 -20.10 7.92
C TYR A 60 -12.94 -19.95 9.22
N GLU A 61 -13.38 -18.74 9.55
CA GLU A 61 -14.09 -18.47 10.80
C GLU A 61 -15.45 -19.17 10.89
N GLU A 62 -16.15 -19.32 9.77
CA GLU A 62 -17.38 -20.12 9.70
C GLU A 62 -17.12 -21.59 10.06
N ARG A 63 -15.98 -22.13 9.63
CA ARG A 63 -15.64 -23.55 9.82
C ARG A 63 -14.99 -23.84 11.18
N PHE A 64 -14.22 -22.91 11.73
CA PHE A 64 -13.35 -23.15 12.88
C PHE A 64 -13.63 -22.22 14.07
N GLY A 65 -14.53 -21.26 13.93
CA GLY A 65 -14.78 -20.21 14.90
C GLY A 65 -13.95 -18.95 14.65
N THR A 66 -14.38 -17.84 15.26
CA THR A 66 -13.73 -16.52 15.11
C THR A 66 -12.29 -16.55 15.59
N ILE A 67 -11.39 -15.97 14.80
CA ILE A 67 -9.99 -15.83 15.17
C ILE A 67 -9.88 -14.75 16.26
N SER A 68 -9.47 -15.12 17.46
CA SER A 68 -9.35 -14.17 18.57
C SER A 68 -8.07 -13.34 18.50
N ALA A 69 -8.08 -12.17 19.15
CA ALA A 69 -6.90 -11.32 19.25
C ALA A 69 -5.74 -12.00 20.00
N GLN A 70 -6.05 -12.88 20.96
CA GLN A 70 -5.05 -13.63 21.72
C GLN A 70 -4.35 -14.67 20.83
N GLU A 71 -5.11 -15.43 20.03
CA GLU A 71 -4.56 -16.39 19.09
C GLU A 71 -3.66 -15.71 18.04
N LEU A 72 -4.06 -14.55 17.52
CA LEU A 72 -3.21 -13.75 16.62
C LEU A 72 -1.90 -13.32 17.29
N ALA A 73 -1.94 -12.92 18.57
CA ALA A 73 -0.76 -12.50 19.30
C ALA A 73 0.19 -13.67 19.59
N ASP A 74 -0.36 -14.85 19.92
CA ASP A 74 0.41 -16.07 20.16
C ASP A 74 1.03 -16.59 18.86
N GLN A 75 0.29 -16.56 17.75
CA GLN A 75 0.82 -16.90 16.44
C GLN A 75 1.95 -15.94 16.01
N ALA A 76 1.75 -14.62 16.15
CA ALA A 76 2.79 -13.63 15.83
C ALA A 76 4.06 -13.76 16.71
N ARG A 77 3.95 -14.35 17.90
CA ARG A 77 5.11 -14.70 18.73
C ARG A 77 5.82 -15.93 18.17
N ALA A 78 5.09 -17.01 17.90
CA ALA A 78 5.63 -18.23 17.31
C ALA A 78 6.32 -17.98 15.95
N ASP A 79 5.73 -17.13 15.11
CA ASP A 79 6.29 -16.75 13.80
C ASP A 79 7.63 -16.02 13.96
N ARG A 80 7.76 -15.14 14.97
CA ARG A 80 9.02 -14.45 15.26
C ARG A 80 10.08 -15.36 15.85
N GLU A 81 9.68 -16.30 16.71
CA GLU A 81 10.59 -17.30 17.28
C GLU A 81 11.13 -18.27 16.23
N SER A 82 10.33 -18.58 15.20
CA SER A 82 10.72 -19.45 14.09
C SER A 82 11.40 -18.72 12.91
N ALA A 83 11.42 -17.39 12.92
CA ALA A 83 11.98 -16.60 11.83
C ALA A 83 13.51 -16.74 11.73
N VAL A 84 14.00 -17.15 10.55
CA VAL A 84 15.44 -17.17 10.24
C VAL A 84 15.90 -15.78 9.82
N VAL A 85 16.75 -15.14 10.64
CA VAL A 85 17.28 -13.80 10.35
C VAL A 85 18.41 -13.88 9.33
N LEU A 86 18.14 -13.46 8.09
CA LEU A 86 19.16 -13.26 7.06
C LEU A 86 19.84 -11.91 7.30
N ARG A 87 20.92 -11.89 8.09
CA ARG A 87 21.74 -10.69 8.27
C ARG A 87 22.68 -10.53 7.08
N GLY A 88 22.43 -9.55 6.21
CA GLY A 88 23.32 -9.17 5.12
C GLY A 88 24.74 -8.90 5.63
N ALA A 89 25.75 -9.45 4.96
CA ALA A 89 27.15 -9.23 5.30
C ALA A 89 27.44 -7.73 5.35
N ARG A 90 27.88 -7.25 6.51
CA ARG A 90 28.36 -5.88 6.67
C ARG A 90 29.70 -5.80 5.94
N ASP A 91 29.76 -5.08 4.84
CA ASP A 91 31.01 -4.76 4.14
C ASP A 91 32.00 -4.13 5.12
N GLY A 92 32.97 -4.93 5.56
CA GLY A 92 34.05 -4.54 6.44
C GLY A 92 35.04 -3.63 5.70
N ARG A 93 34.66 -2.39 5.41
CA ARG A 93 35.61 -1.36 4.98
C ARG A 93 36.24 -0.72 6.22
N ALA A 94 37.12 -1.46 6.89
CA ALA A 94 38.02 -0.91 7.89
C ALA A 94 38.95 0.12 7.22
N LYS A 95 38.67 1.41 7.45
CA LYS A 95 39.53 2.52 7.04
C LYS A 95 40.83 2.50 7.85
N SER A 96 41.89 1.88 7.32
CA SER A 96 43.25 2.03 7.85
C SER A 96 43.85 3.37 7.41
N LYS A 97 43.49 4.46 8.10
CA LYS A 97 44.21 5.74 8.02
C LYS A 97 45.29 5.75 9.11
N THR A 98 46.35 4.95 8.93
CA THR A 98 47.54 5.05 9.78
C THR A 98 48.26 6.36 9.47
N ARG A 99 48.29 7.21 10.50
CA ARG A 99 48.89 8.54 10.55
C ARG A 99 50.39 8.48 10.23
N ARG A 100 50.82 9.37 9.33
CA ARG A 100 52.20 9.85 9.18
C ARG A 100 52.76 10.29 10.55
N ARG A 101 53.83 9.65 10.99
CA ARG A 101 54.85 10.09 11.96
C ARG A 101 56.15 9.41 11.51
N ALA A 102 57.33 10.00 11.49
CA ALA A 102 57.82 11.36 11.60
C ALA A 102 59.21 11.29 10.94
N ALA A 103 59.57 12.28 10.13
CA ALA A 103 60.95 12.46 9.70
C ALA A 103 61.63 13.35 10.73
N ARG A 104 62.57 12.79 11.50
CA ARG A 104 63.76 13.45 12.05
C ARG A 104 64.63 12.43 12.76
#